data_AF-A0A705SKB5-F1
#
_entry.id   AF-A0A705SKB5-F1
#
_cell.length_a   1.000
_cell.length_b   1.000
_cell.length_c   1.000
_cell.angle_alpha   90.00
_cell.angle_beta   90.00
_cell.angle_gamma   90.00
#
_symmetry.space_group_name_H-M   'P 1'
#
loop_
_entity.id
_entity.type
_entity.pdbx_description
1 polymer ?
#
loop_
_entity_poly.entity_id
_entity_poly.type
_entity_poly.pdbx_seq_one_letter_code
_entity_poly.pdbx_strand_id
1 'polypeptide(L)'
;YAFDVLTRQLKDATAVYLKTQSKKLKLSTRRNRAELFRAGWVDGMRRVITVFRVTERETQLMTRWMDNQNMKAATIRELKSCRGGDIARHRGYEAGKNARLHHGVEGENTAAIGHREERTS
;
A
#
# COMPACT_ATOMS: atom_id res chain seq x y z
N TYR A 1 -8.29 5.52 4.68
CA TYR A 1 -8.13 5.91 3.26
C TYR A 1 -6.72 5.65 2.73
N ALA A 2 -5.66 6.34 3.20
CA ALA A 2 -4.28 6.15 2.71
C ALA A 2 -3.75 4.70 2.85
N PHE A 3 -3.90 4.11 4.05
CA PHE A 3 -3.54 2.71 4.27
C PHE A 3 -4.42 1.73 3.49
N ASP A 4 -5.68 2.04 3.23
CA ASP A 4 -6.55 1.20 2.40
C ASP A 4 -6.05 1.18 0.96
N VAL A 5 -5.63 2.33 0.44
CA VAL A 5 -5.02 2.45 -0.89
C VAL A 5 -3.72 1.65 -0.95
N LEU A 6 -2.83 1.79 0.03
CA LEU A 6 -1.57 1.03 0.09
C LEU A 6 -1.82 -0.48 0.23
N THR A 7 -2.83 -0.88 1.02
CA THR A 7 -3.20 -2.28 1.19
C THR A 7 -3.73 -2.88 -0.11
N ARG A 8 -4.54 -2.13 -0.87
CA ARG A 8 -5.01 -2.54 -2.20
C ARG A 8 -3.84 -2.68 -3.17
N GLN A 9 -2.95 -1.68 -3.23
CA GLN A 9 -1.76 -1.71 -4.09
C GLN A 9 -0.85 -2.91 -3.78
N LEU A 10 -0.62 -3.22 -2.49
CA LEU A 10 0.15 -4.40 -2.09
C LEU A 10 -0.52 -5.70 -2.55
N LYS A 11 -1.84 -5.82 -2.38
CA LYS A 11 -2.61 -7.00 -2.81
C LYS A 11 -2.53 -7.18 -4.33
N ASP A 12 -2.72 -6.11 -5.09
CA ASP A 12 -2.69 -6.13 -6.55
C ASP A 12 -1.29 -6.45 -7.08
N ALA A 13 -0.25 -5.78 -6.54
CA ALA A 13 1.14 -6.06 -6.89
C ALA A 13 1.52 -7.51 -6.59
N THR A 14 1.07 -8.06 -5.46
CA THR A 14 1.31 -9.47 -5.13
C THR A 14 0.61 -10.40 -6.10
N ALA A 15 -0.64 -10.09 -6.49
CA ALA A 15 -1.39 -10.89 -7.46
C ALA A 15 -0.71 -10.89 -8.84
N VAL A 16 -0.25 -9.73 -9.32
CA VAL A 16 0.53 -9.59 -10.55
C VAL A 16 1.82 -10.40 -10.47
N TYR A 17 2.57 -10.29 -9.38
CA TYR A 17 3.79 -11.07 -9.17
C TYR A 17 3.51 -12.58 -9.23
N LEU A 18 2.48 -13.06 -8.52
CA LEU A 18 2.15 -14.48 -8.49
C LEU A 18 1.72 -15.04 -9.85
N LYS A 19 1.13 -14.23 -10.73
CA LYS A 19 0.82 -14.62 -12.11
C LYS A 19 2.06 -14.90 -12.95
N THR A 20 3.20 -14.28 -12.63
CA THR A 20 4.48 -14.56 -13.33
C THR A 20 5.14 -15.87 -12.89
N GLN A 21 4.67 -16.46 -11.79
CA GLN A 21 5.26 -17.66 -11.23
C GLN A 21 4.71 -18.91 -11.92
N SER A 22 5.56 -19.93 -12.10
CA SER A 22 5.14 -21.19 -12.72
C SER A 22 3.98 -21.85 -11.96
N LYS A 23 3.00 -22.35 -12.71
CA LYS A 23 1.85 -23.10 -12.17
C LYS A 23 2.28 -24.39 -11.45
N LYS A 24 3.42 -24.98 -11.85
CA LYS A 24 3.98 -26.23 -11.30
C LYS A 24 4.71 -26.07 -9.95
N LEU A 25 4.85 -24.84 -9.44
CA LEU A 25 5.50 -24.61 -8.14
C LEU A 25 4.71 -25.25 -7.00
N LYS A 26 5.43 -25.86 -6.05
CA LYS A 26 4.86 -26.31 -4.79
C LYS A 26 4.16 -25.14 -4.09
N LEU A 27 3.00 -25.42 -3.50
CA LEU A 27 2.19 -24.41 -2.80
C LEU A 27 2.97 -23.71 -1.69
N SER A 28 3.80 -24.46 -0.95
CA SER A 28 4.69 -23.91 0.09
C SER A 28 5.68 -22.90 -0.47
N THR A 29 6.37 -23.23 -1.56
CA THR A 29 7.31 -22.31 -2.23
C THR A 29 6.60 -21.07 -2.78
N ARG A 30 5.40 -21.23 -3.35
CA ARG A 30 4.60 -20.10 -3.83
C ARG A 30 4.22 -19.14 -2.70
N ARG A 31 3.81 -19.68 -1.54
CA ARG A 31 3.49 -18.89 -0.34
C ARG A 31 4.72 -18.15 0.19
N ASN A 32 5.85 -18.84 0.36
CA ASN A 32 7.09 -18.21 0.84
C ASN A 32 7.56 -17.09 -0.11
N ARG A 33 7.48 -17.29 -1.44
CA ARG A 33 7.82 -16.23 -2.41
C ARG A 33 6.87 -15.04 -2.31
N ALA A 34 5.57 -15.27 -2.09
CA ALA A 34 4.62 -14.18 -1.89
C ALA A 34 4.92 -13.38 -0.61
N GLU A 35 5.29 -14.06 0.48
CA GLU A 35 5.69 -13.39 1.74
C GLU A 35 6.96 -12.55 1.55
N LEU A 36 8.00 -13.11 0.91
CA LEU A 36 9.23 -12.39 0.58
C LEU A 36 8.99 -11.21 -0.35
N PHE A 37 8.10 -11.36 -1.34
CA PHE A 37 7.68 -10.26 -2.21
C PHE A 37 7.00 -9.14 -1.41
N ARG A 38 6.04 -9.46 -0.53
CA ARG A 38 5.35 -8.46 0.30
C ARG A 38 6.31 -7.73 1.23
N ALA A 39 7.27 -8.43 1.83
CA ALA A 39 8.31 -7.83 2.65
C ALA A 39 9.15 -6.83 1.86
N GLY A 40 9.63 -7.24 0.67
CA GLY A 40 10.33 -6.33 -0.24
C GLY A 40 9.49 -5.12 -0.63
N TRP A 41 8.20 -5.32 -0.91
CA TRP A 41 7.29 -4.22 -1.27
C TRP A 41 7.15 -3.18 -0.17
N VAL A 42 7.02 -3.61 1.09
CA VAL A 42 6.97 -2.70 2.24
C VAL A 42 8.30 -1.95 2.41
N ASP A 43 9.45 -2.62 2.23
CA ASP A 43 10.77 -1.98 2.26
C ASP A 43 10.90 -0.89 1.17
N GLY A 44 10.42 -1.17 -0.05
CA GLY A 44 10.44 -0.23 -1.17
C GLY A 44 9.49 0.96 -0.96
N MET A 45 8.27 0.70 -0.50
CA MET A 45 7.26 1.72 -0.18
C MET A 45 7.75 2.66 0.93
N ARG A 46 8.39 2.14 1.99
CA ARG A 46 8.96 2.97 3.07
C ARG A 46 9.91 4.03 2.52
N ARG A 47 10.75 3.68 1.55
CA ARG A 47 11.68 4.61 0.91
C ARG A 47 10.97 5.72 0.11
N VAL A 48 9.80 5.43 -0.47
CA VAL A 48 8.97 6.43 -1.15
C VAL A 48 8.31 7.35 -0.14
N ILE A 49 7.66 6.79 0.88
CA ILE A 49 6.94 7.57 1.91
C ILE A 49 7.89 8.49 2.68
N THR A 50 9.15 8.09 2.95
CA THR A 50 10.13 8.97 3.58
C THR A 50 10.52 10.19 2.73
N VAL A 51 10.27 10.16 1.42
CA VAL A 51 10.56 11.26 0.49
C VAL A 51 9.34 12.17 0.32
N PHE A 52 8.12 11.65 0.49
CA PHE A 52 6.90 12.45 0.50
C PHE A 52 6.69 13.09 1.87
N ARG A 53 6.66 14.41 1.94
CA ARG A 53 6.27 15.15 3.16
C ARG A 53 4.79 14.86 3.46
N VAL A 54 4.54 13.78 4.21
CA VAL A 54 3.25 13.56 4.88
C VAL A 54 3.07 14.71 5.87
N THR A 55 1.95 15.42 5.81
CA THR A 55 1.69 16.50 6.76
C THR A 55 1.54 15.94 8.17
N GLU A 56 1.79 16.77 9.18
CA GLU A 56 1.64 16.34 10.58
C GLU A 56 0.20 15.90 10.89
N ARG A 57 -0.79 16.54 10.27
CA ARG A 57 -2.21 16.14 10.35
C ARG A 57 -2.45 14.75 9.80
N GLU A 58 -1.89 14.42 8.64
CA GLU A 58 -2.06 13.10 8.03
C GLU A 58 -1.35 12.02 8.82
N THR A 59 -0.18 12.34 9.39
CA THR A 59 0.53 11.45 10.31
C THR A 59 -0.32 11.14 11.55
N GLN A 60 -0.92 12.17 12.18
CA GLN A 60 -1.81 11.96 13.32
C GLN A 60 -3.06 11.15 12.96
N LEU A 61 -3.67 11.41 11.80
CA LEU A 61 -4.83 10.66 11.32
C LEU A 61 -4.48 9.20 11.03
N MET A 62 -3.30 8.96 10.45
CA MET A 62 -2.73 7.64 10.21
C MET A 62 -2.49 6.88 11.51
N THR A 63 -1.89 7.52 12.52
CA THR A 63 -1.66 6.93 13.84
C THR A 63 -2.97 6.57 14.53
N ARG A 64 -3.94 7.49 14.58
CA ARG A 64 -5.26 7.23 15.18
C ARG A 64 -6.01 6.11 14.48
N TRP A 65 -5.90 6.02 13.15
CA TRP A 65 -6.51 4.93 12.39
C TRP A 65 -5.85 3.58 12.72
N MET A 66 -4.52 3.51 12.83
CA MET A 66 -3.80 2.29 13.25
C MET A 66 -4.22 1.82 14.65
N ASP A 67 -4.34 2.75 15.60
CA ASP A 67 -4.81 2.47 16.96
C ASP A 67 -6.25 1.94 16.95
N ASN A 68 -7.15 2.58 16.20
CA ASN A 68 -8.54 2.14 16.06
C ASN A 68 -8.68 0.77 15.37
N GLN A 69 -7.77 0.41 14.47
CA GLN A 69 -7.75 -0.91 13.85
C GLN A 69 -7.10 -1.99 14.74
N ASN A 70 -6.68 -1.63 15.96
CA ASN A 70 -5.96 -2.52 16.89
C ASN A 70 -4.74 -3.20 16.22
N MET A 71 -4.12 -2.50 15.27
CA MET A 71 -2.96 -2.99 14.52
C MET A 71 -1.74 -2.98 15.43
N LYS A 72 -1.53 -4.09 16.15
CA LYS A 72 -0.32 -4.31 16.95
C LYS A 72 0.88 -4.57 16.03
N ALA A 73 2.08 -4.29 16.54
CA ALA A 73 3.32 -4.72 15.89
C ALA A 73 3.22 -6.20 15.54
N ALA A 74 3.14 -6.51 14.25
CA ALA A 74 3.05 -7.89 13.80
C ALA A 74 4.34 -8.60 14.18
N THR A 75 4.24 -9.76 14.84
CA THR A 75 5.40 -10.63 15.03
C THR A 75 5.91 -11.03 13.65
N ILE A 76 7.00 -10.39 13.21
CA ILE A 76 7.63 -10.71 11.93
C ILE A 76 8.36 -12.03 12.15
N ARG A 77 7.69 -13.14 11.84
CA ARG A 77 8.35 -14.45 11.75
C ARG A 77 9.46 -14.32 10.71
N GLU A 78 10.63 -14.87 11.01
CA GLU A 78 11.70 -14.97 10.01
C GLU A 78 11.16 -15.60 8.71
N LEU A 79 11.33 -14.87 7.62
CA LEU A 79 10.88 -15.32 6.31
C LEU A 79 11.77 -16.48 5.90
N LYS A 80 11.14 -17.63 5.67
CA LYS A 80 11.87 -18.83 5.24
C LYS A 80 12.53 -18.55 3.89
N SER A 81 13.87 -18.69 3.85
CA SER A 81 14.60 -18.70 2.59
C SER A 81 14.04 -19.79 1.67
N CYS A 82 13.94 -19.47 0.38
CA CYS A 82 13.50 -20.43 -0.62
C CYS A 82 14.17 -20.11 -1.97
N ARG A 83 14.25 -21.11 -2.86
CA ARG A 83 14.78 -20.93 -4.20
C ARG A 83 14.03 -19.79 -4.90
N GLY A 84 14.74 -18.77 -5.37
CA GLY A 84 14.16 -17.57 -5.99
C GLY A 84 13.56 -16.56 -5.00
N GLY A 85 13.82 -16.72 -3.70
CA GLY A 85 13.37 -15.83 -2.64
C GLY A 85 13.97 -14.42 -2.74
N ASP A 86 15.26 -14.31 -3.04
CA ASP A 86 15.92 -13.00 -3.20
C ASP A 86 15.35 -12.23 -4.40
N ILE A 87 15.07 -12.94 -5.49
CA ILE A 87 14.40 -12.36 -6.67
C ILE A 87 12.99 -11.90 -6.28
N ALA A 88 12.25 -12.70 -5.50
CA ALA A 88 10.93 -12.32 -5.02
C ALA A 88 10.98 -11.03 -4.19
N ARG A 89 11.93 -10.96 -3.25
CA ARG A 89 12.14 -9.77 -2.40
C ARG A 89 12.54 -8.55 -3.22
N HIS A 90 13.49 -8.69 -4.15
CA HIS A 90 13.93 -7.60 -5.01
C HIS A 90 12.81 -7.09 -5.93
N ARG A 91 12.02 -8.00 -6.54
CA ARG A 91 10.84 -7.62 -7.34
C ARG A 91 9.78 -6.93 -6.51
N GLY A 92 9.60 -7.38 -5.26
CA GLY A 92 8.75 -6.71 -4.28
C GLY A 92 9.20 -5.28 -4.05
N TYR A 93 10.49 -5.08 -3.75
CA TYR A 93 11.09 -3.77 -3.51
C TYR A 93 10.92 -2.81 -4.68
N GLU A 94 11.21 -3.24 -5.91
CA GLU A 94 11.00 -2.40 -7.10
C GLU A 94 9.51 -2.09 -7.33
N ALA A 95 8.59 -3.03 -7.07
CA ALA A 95 7.16 -2.76 -7.13
C ALA A 95 6.71 -1.77 -6.04
N GLY A 96 7.26 -1.88 -4.82
CA GLY A 96 6.97 -1.00 -3.70
C GLY A 96 7.42 0.44 -3.91
N LYS A 97 8.54 0.63 -4.62
CA LYS A 97 9.01 1.96 -5.05
C LYS A 97 8.05 2.69 -5.99
N ASN A 98 7.16 1.96 -6.63
CA ASN A 98 6.13 2.51 -7.52
C ASN A 98 4.78 2.71 -6.82
N ALA A 99 4.70 2.48 -5.50
CA ALA A 99 3.50 2.75 -4.72
C ALA A 99 3.15 4.24 -4.80
N ARG A 100 1.89 4.54 -5.09
CA ARG A 100 1.40 5.92 -5.26
C ARG A 100 0.40 6.23 -4.17
N LEU A 101 0.72 7.19 -3.32
CA LEU A 101 -0.29 7.83 -2.50
C LEU A 101 -0.95 8.88 -3.40
N HIS A 102 -2.19 8.64 -3.85
CA HIS A 102 -3.00 9.74 -4.36
C HIS A 102 -3.33 10.62 -3.16
N HIS A 103 -2.47 11.61 -2.92
CA HIS A 103 -2.85 12.76 -2.14
C HIS A 103 -4.06 13.34 -2.88
N GLY A 104 -5.24 13.28 -2.26
CA GLY A 104 -6.33 14.16 -2.64
C GLY A 104 -5.91 15.59 -2.32
N VAL A 105 -5.10 16.18 -3.20
CA VAL A 105 -5.07 17.63 -3.39
C VAL A 105 -6.20 17.93 -4.37
N GLU A 106 -7.43 17.67 -3.96
CA GLU A 106 -8.57 18.37 -4.49
C GLU A 106 -9.00 19.25 -3.32
N GLY A 107 -8.50 20.49 -3.36
CA GLY A 107 -8.83 21.50 -2.39
C GLY A 107 -10.34 21.72 -2.36
N GLU A 108 -10.87 21.75 -1.15
CA GLU A 108 -11.73 22.82 -0.67
C GLU A 108 -11.95 23.95 -1.72
N ASN A 109 -13.00 23.81 -2.54
CA ASN A 109 -13.94 24.83 -3.03
C ASN A 109 -14.61 24.38 -4.34
N THR A 110 -15.66 23.57 -4.22
CA THR A 110 -16.86 23.72 -5.06
C THR A 110 -18.03 24.14 -4.18
N ALA A 111 -17.77 25.10 -3.29
CA ALA A 111 -18.79 25.99 -2.74
C ALA A 111 -18.80 27.27 -3.59
N ALA A 112 -19.11 27.12 -4.88
CA ALA A 112 -19.47 28.25 -5.72
C ALA A 112 -20.41 27.79 -6.83
N ILE A 113 -21.53 28.51 -6.92
CA ILE A 113 -22.55 28.52 -7.97
C ILE A 113 -23.66 27.48 -7.80
N GLY A 114 -24.55 27.82 -6.87
CA GLY A 114 -25.92 27.32 -6.82
C GLY A 114 -26.87 28.23 -6.03
N HIS A 115 -26.53 29.51 -5.86
CA HIS A 115 -27.49 30.51 -5.36
C HIS A 115 -28.15 31.18 -6.56
N ARG A 116 -29.41 30.83 -6.82
CA ARG A 116 -30.38 31.66 -7.53
C ARG A 116 -31.74 31.30 -6.93
N GLU A 117 -32.02 31.87 -5.78
CA GLU A 117 -33.03 32.93 -5.63
C GLU A 117 -34.36 32.57 -6.28
N GLU A 118 -35.30 32.28 -5.39
CA GLU A 118 -36.73 32.37 -5.55
C GLU A 118 -37.12 33.59 -6.41
N ARG A 119 -37.98 33.36 -7.41
CA ARG A 119 -38.97 34.36 -7.75
C ARG A 119 -40.25 33.67 -8.18
N THR A 120 -41.19 33.67 -7.25
CA THR A 120 -42.62 33.61 -7.49
C THR A 120 -43.04 34.68 -8.49
N SER A 121 -43.85 34.29 -9.48
CA SER A 121 -45.02 35.01 -10.02
C SER A 121 -45.73 34.11 -11.01
#